data_AF-A0A7Y0Q5B5-F1
#
_entry.id   AF-A0A7Y0Q5B5-F1
#
_cell.length_a   1.000
_cell.length_b   1.000
_cell.length_c   1.000
_cell.angle_alpha   90.00
_cell.angle_beta   90.00
_cell.angle_gamma   90.00
#
_symmetry.space_group_name_H-M   'P 1'
#
loop_
_entity.id
_entity.type
_entity.pdbx_description
1 polymer ?
#
loop_
_entity_poly.entity_id
_entity_poly.type
_entity_poly.pdbx_seq_one_letter_code
_entity_poly.pdbx_strand_id
1 'polypeptide(L)'
;MPNRVKEPHAKDPRKLASGRWQARVTYYDPDTGKRRETSQTFATEREAKKWSREQEARYRNDPNHKPPSEETVGGYLDRWFPQMLSQRSLRPSSVQRYRTDMEHVQRLIGQIPLKALTPLDIQNVYTRLLAEGKSPATVRHVRVILHGALQDAVTWDLVAKDPTRGTKAPKIPKRRELYIPSVEDARRLLQTAESDRLFALWAFLALTGCRRGEALALRWSDIDWGRRVVTIQRTLSGYGAKRTTNPPKTSTGRRVVAL
;
A
#
# COMPACT_ATOMS: atom_id res chain seq x y z
N MET A 1 -20.86 -31.74 -2.86
CA MET A 1 -21.13 -31.57 -4.30
C MET A 1 -20.44 -30.29 -4.77
N PRO A 2 -19.67 -30.29 -5.86
CA PRO A 2 -19.04 -29.07 -6.35
C PRO A 2 -20.14 -28.06 -6.74
N ASN A 3 -20.03 -26.84 -6.20
CA ASN A 3 -20.97 -25.76 -6.47
C ASN A 3 -20.91 -25.44 -7.97
N ARG A 4 -22.02 -25.65 -8.68
CA ARG A 4 -22.12 -25.39 -10.12
C ARG A 4 -21.70 -23.95 -10.39
N VAL A 5 -20.81 -23.74 -11.36
CA VAL A 5 -20.34 -22.40 -11.75
C VAL A 5 -21.56 -21.53 -12.04
N LYS A 6 -21.63 -20.37 -11.40
CA LYS A 6 -22.76 -19.43 -11.47
C LYS A 6 -22.70 -18.67 -12.79
N GLU A 7 -23.23 -19.26 -13.83
CA GLU A 7 -23.22 -18.70 -15.18
C GLU A 7 -24.47 -17.86 -15.50
N PRO A 8 -24.35 -16.87 -16.39
CA PRO A 8 -25.52 -16.21 -16.97
C PRO A 8 -26.42 -17.23 -17.67
N HIS A 9 -27.73 -17.07 -17.51
CA HIS A 9 -28.72 -18.01 -18.06
C HIS A 9 -29.92 -17.24 -18.61
N ALA A 10 -30.22 -17.42 -19.89
CA ALA A 10 -31.44 -16.96 -20.52
C ALA A 10 -32.61 -17.90 -20.21
N LYS A 11 -33.72 -17.39 -19.68
CA LYS A 11 -34.97 -18.17 -19.59
C LYS A 11 -35.69 -18.13 -20.93
N ASP A 12 -36.46 -19.18 -21.23
CA ASP A 12 -37.33 -19.17 -22.41
C ASP A 12 -38.28 -17.96 -22.39
N PRO A 13 -38.42 -17.22 -23.51
CA PRO A 13 -39.32 -16.09 -23.57
C PRO A 13 -40.77 -16.49 -23.29
N ARG A 14 -41.48 -15.66 -22.52
CA ARG A 14 -42.91 -15.87 -22.22
C ARG A 14 -43.79 -14.88 -22.96
N LYS A 15 -44.95 -15.32 -23.44
CA LYS A 15 -45.96 -14.44 -24.03
C LYS A 15 -46.76 -13.74 -22.91
N LEU A 16 -46.92 -12.42 -23.02
CA LEU A 16 -47.68 -11.60 -22.09
C LEU A 16 -49.13 -11.44 -22.57
N ALA A 17 -50.02 -11.03 -21.65
CA ALA A 17 -51.42 -10.73 -21.97
C ALA A 17 -51.57 -9.63 -23.04
N SER A 18 -50.57 -8.75 -23.18
CA SER A 18 -50.49 -7.72 -24.22
C SER A 18 -50.11 -8.25 -25.62
N GLY A 19 -49.93 -9.56 -25.79
CA GLY A 19 -49.49 -10.18 -27.04
C GLY A 19 -47.98 -10.10 -27.30
N ARG A 20 -47.24 -9.30 -26.54
CA ARG A 20 -45.77 -9.16 -26.62
C ARG A 20 -45.04 -10.33 -25.93
N TRP A 21 -43.80 -10.57 -26.36
CA TRP A 21 -42.91 -11.59 -25.80
C TRP A 21 -41.89 -10.99 -24.85
N GLN A 22 -41.79 -11.48 -23.61
CA GLN A 22 -40.80 -11.04 -22.63
C GLN A 22 -39.60 -12.01 -22.58
N ALA A 23 -38.40 -11.50 -22.85
CA ALA A 23 -37.15 -12.20 -22.61
C ALA A 23 -36.58 -11.81 -21.24
N ARG A 24 -35.95 -12.78 -20.55
CA ARG A 24 -35.28 -12.56 -19.26
C ARG A 24 -33.93 -13.25 -19.22
N VAL A 25 -32.91 -12.53 -18.81
CA VAL A 25 -31.57 -13.07 -18.59
C VAL A 25 -31.18 -12.83 -17.15
N THR A 26 -30.88 -13.93 -16.43
CA THR A 26 -30.23 -13.87 -15.13
C THR A 26 -28.73 -13.74 -15.36
N TYR A 27 -28.08 -12.80 -14.69
CA TYR A 27 -26.63 -12.66 -14.67
C TYR A 27 -26.15 -12.41 -13.24
N TYR A 28 -24.86 -12.54 -13.00
CA TYR A 28 -24.26 -12.24 -11.71
C TYR A 28 -23.50 -10.93 -11.83
N ASP A 29 -23.78 -10.02 -10.91
CA ASP A 29 -23.09 -8.75 -10.79
C ASP A 29 -21.59 -9.03 -10.55
N PRO A 30 -20.69 -8.60 -11.46
CA PRO A 30 -19.27 -8.95 -11.37
C PRO A 30 -18.59 -8.33 -10.16
N ASP A 31 -19.16 -7.26 -9.59
CA ASP A 31 -18.60 -6.56 -8.43
C ASP A 31 -19.04 -7.17 -7.10
N THR A 32 -20.24 -7.76 -7.05
CA THR A 32 -20.86 -8.20 -5.78
C THR A 32 -21.19 -9.69 -5.75
N GLY A 33 -21.08 -10.39 -6.87
CA GLY A 33 -21.51 -11.78 -7.04
C GLY A 33 -23.00 -12.00 -6.84
N LYS A 34 -23.80 -10.93 -6.70
CA LYS A 34 -25.25 -11.01 -6.47
C LYS A 34 -25.97 -11.34 -7.76
N ARG A 35 -27.01 -12.15 -7.66
CA ARG A 35 -27.91 -12.46 -8.78
C ARG A 35 -28.66 -11.20 -9.19
N ARG A 36 -28.61 -10.87 -10.47
CA ARG A 36 -29.38 -9.81 -11.12
C ARG A 36 -30.20 -10.40 -12.27
N GLU A 37 -31.27 -9.71 -12.65
CA GLU A 37 -32.12 -10.08 -13.78
C GLU A 37 -32.30 -8.85 -14.66
N THR A 38 -32.14 -9.01 -15.98
CA THR A 38 -32.52 -8.01 -16.98
C THR A 38 -33.65 -8.57 -17.84
N SER A 39 -34.56 -7.71 -18.27
CA SER A 39 -35.72 -8.12 -19.07
C SER A 39 -36.09 -7.08 -20.10
N GLN A 40 -36.56 -7.54 -21.27
CA GLN A 40 -37.08 -6.67 -22.33
C GLN A 40 -38.25 -7.36 -23.05
N THR A 41 -39.13 -6.58 -23.67
CA THR A 41 -40.30 -7.11 -24.40
C THR A 41 -40.22 -6.83 -25.90
N PHE A 42 -40.66 -7.79 -26.71
CA PHE A 42 -40.54 -7.82 -28.17
C PHE A 42 -41.88 -8.16 -28.82
N ALA A 43 -42.01 -7.88 -30.13
CA ALA A 43 -43.22 -8.21 -30.88
C ALA A 43 -43.30 -9.72 -31.19
N THR A 44 -42.14 -10.37 -31.41
CA THR A 44 -42.08 -11.78 -31.78
C THR A 44 -41.24 -12.62 -30.81
N GLU A 45 -41.52 -13.92 -30.73
CA GLU A 45 -40.74 -14.89 -29.95
C GLU A 45 -39.29 -14.96 -30.45
N ARG A 46 -39.09 -14.85 -31.77
CA ARG A 46 -37.78 -14.93 -32.42
C ARG A 46 -36.87 -13.78 -31.97
N GLU A 47 -37.39 -12.56 -31.92
CA GLU A 47 -36.65 -11.39 -31.42
C GLU A 47 -36.29 -11.54 -29.93
N ALA A 48 -37.23 -12.04 -29.12
CA ALA A 48 -37.00 -12.29 -27.71
C ALA A 48 -35.90 -13.34 -27.48
N LYS A 49 -35.90 -14.45 -28.25
CA LYS A 49 -34.85 -15.48 -28.21
C LYS A 49 -33.49 -14.96 -28.70
N LYS A 50 -33.49 -14.14 -29.75
CA LYS A 50 -32.25 -13.52 -30.27
C LYS A 50 -31.62 -12.62 -29.22
N TRP A 51 -32.40 -11.71 -28.64
CA TRP A 51 -31.93 -10.81 -27.59
C TRP A 51 -31.43 -11.56 -26.35
N SER A 52 -32.14 -12.60 -25.91
CA SER A 52 -31.75 -13.36 -24.72
C SER A 52 -30.41 -14.08 -24.92
N ARG A 53 -30.17 -14.65 -26.11
CA ARG A 53 -28.88 -15.27 -26.48
C ARG A 53 -27.75 -14.24 -26.59
N GLU A 54 -28.02 -13.07 -27.17
CA GLU A 54 -27.05 -11.98 -27.27
C GLU A 54 -26.65 -11.44 -25.90
N GLN A 55 -27.61 -11.24 -25.00
CA GLN A 55 -27.31 -10.79 -23.63
C GLN A 55 -26.60 -11.89 -22.82
N GLU A 56 -26.99 -13.15 -22.94
CA GLU A 56 -26.30 -14.28 -22.30
C GLU A 56 -24.84 -14.37 -22.76
N ALA A 57 -24.60 -14.31 -24.08
CA ALA A 57 -23.25 -14.28 -24.64
C ALA A 57 -22.46 -13.04 -24.19
N ARG A 58 -23.11 -11.87 -24.13
CA ARG A 58 -22.49 -10.63 -23.64
C ARG A 58 -22.02 -10.77 -22.19
N TYR A 59 -22.84 -11.32 -21.29
CA TYR A 59 -22.44 -11.51 -19.89
C TYR A 59 -21.45 -12.66 -19.71
N ARG A 60 -21.55 -13.72 -20.54
CA ARG A 60 -20.61 -14.86 -20.51
C ARG A 60 -19.21 -14.46 -21.00
N ASN A 61 -19.14 -13.56 -21.99
CA ASN A 61 -17.90 -13.11 -22.60
C ASN A 61 -17.44 -11.73 -22.10
N ASP A 62 -18.08 -11.19 -21.06
CA ASP A 62 -17.62 -9.94 -20.45
C ASP A 62 -16.25 -10.20 -19.79
N PRO A 63 -15.17 -9.50 -20.20
CA PRO A 63 -13.84 -9.65 -19.59
C PRO A 63 -13.82 -9.43 -18.08
N ASN A 64 -14.83 -8.72 -17.53
CA ASN A 64 -15.03 -8.49 -16.11
C ASN A 64 -15.76 -9.64 -15.40
N HIS A 65 -16.25 -10.63 -16.13
CA HIS A 65 -16.98 -11.80 -15.63
C HIS A 65 -16.05 -13.02 -15.49
N LYS A 66 -14.87 -12.82 -14.91
CA LYS A 66 -13.99 -13.91 -14.48
C LYS A 66 -14.53 -14.54 -13.20
N PRO A 67 -14.46 -15.87 -13.02
CA PRO A 67 -14.83 -16.50 -11.76
C PRO A 67 -13.98 -15.86 -10.66
N PRO A 68 -14.61 -15.26 -9.65
CA PRO A 68 -13.88 -14.44 -8.71
C PRO A 68 -12.93 -15.31 -7.88
N SER A 69 -11.69 -14.83 -7.68
CA SER A 69 -10.69 -15.55 -6.90
C SER A 69 -11.24 -15.90 -5.51
N GLU A 70 -11.16 -17.18 -5.15
CA GLU A 70 -11.42 -17.65 -3.77
C GLU A 70 -10.24 -17.33 -2.83
N GLU A 71 -9.13 -16.81 -3.38
CA GLU A 71 -7.96 -16.38 -2.60
C GLU A 71 -8.37 -15.26 -1.63
N THR A 72 -7.98 -15.40 -0.37
CA THR A 72 -8.17 -14.36 0.63
C THR A 72 -7.16 -13.23 0.43
N VAL A 73 -7.46 -12.03 0.93
CA VAL A 73 -6.52 -10.91 0.95
C VAL A 73 -5.20 -11.31 1.62
N GLY A 74 -5.26 -12.11 2.68
CA GLY A 74 -4.09 -12.62 3.39
C GLY A 74 -3.20 -13.47 2.50
N GLY A 75 -3.77 -14.50 1.87
CA GLY A 75 -3.04 -15.39 0.97
C GLY A 75 -2.47 -14.65 -0.25
N TYR A 76 -3.24 -13.72 -0.80
CA TYR A 76 -2.76 -12.84 -1.86
C TYR A 76 -1.55 -12.02 -1.42
N LEU A 77 -1.62 -11.35 -0.26
CA LEU A 77 -0.53 -10.53 0.24
C LEU A 77 0.71 -11.37 0.61
N ASP A 78 0.53 -12.58 1.12
CA ASP A 78 1.65 -13.50 1.41
C ASP A 78 2.44 -13.88 0.15
N ARG A 79 1.75 -14.00 -1.00
CA ARG A 79 2.36 -14.26 -2.29
C ARG A 79 2.92 -12.99 -2.95
N TRP A 80 2.17 -11.90 -2.92
CA TRP A 80 2.53 -10.62 -3.54
C TRP A 80 3.74 -9.97 -2.86
N PHE A 81 3.80 -10.04 -1.53
CA PHE A 81 4.78 -9.27 -0.77
C PHE A 81 6.24 -9.68 -1.03
N PRO A 82 6.61 -10.98 -1.02
CA PRO A 82 7.96 -11.41 -1.41
C PRO A 82 8.33 -11.00 -2.85
N GLN A 83 7.37 -11.09 -3.78
CA GLN A 83 7.59 -10.70 -5.18
C GLN A 83 7.88 -9.20 -5.29
N MET A 84 7.08 -8.35 -4.63
CA MET A 84 7.30 -6.90 -4.59
C MET A 84 8.65 -6.54 -3.96
N LEU A 85 9.06 -7.24 -2.90
CA LEU A 85 10.38 -7.03 -2.29
C LEU A 85 11.53 -7.44 -3.21
N SER A 86 11.40 -8.53 -3.97
CA SER A 86 12.44 -9.00 -4.89
C SER A 86 12.72 -8.01 -6.03
N GLN A 87 11.70 -7.25 -6.43
CA GLN A 87 11.81 -6.22 -7.48
C GLN A 87 12.44 -4.93 -6.98
N ARG A 88 12.73 -4.79 -5.67
CA ARG A 88 13.20 -3.55 -5.07
C ARG A 88 14.45 -3.77 -4.24
N SER A 89 15.48 -2.96 -4.48
CA SER A 89 16.67 -2.90 -3.60
C SER A 89 16.37 -2.08 -2.34
N LEU A 90 15.59 -2.64 -1.41
CA LEU A 90 15.23 -1.98 -0.14
C LEU A 90 16.26 -2.25 0.96
N ARG A 91 16.48 -1.24 1.82
CA ARG A 91 17.27 -1.42 3.04
C ARG A 91 16.52 -2.31 4.05
N PRO A 92 17.22 -3.04 4.93
CA PRO A 92 16.58 -3.91 5.93
C PRO A 92 15.52 -3.19 6.80
N SER A 93 15.76 -1.93 7.18
CA SER A 93 14.81 -1.13 7.96
C SER A 93 13.54 -0.80 7.17
N SER A 94 13.66 -0.59 5.85
CA SER A 94 12.50 -0.43 4.98
C SER A 94 11.72 -1.74 4.91
N VAL A 95 12.38 -2.87 4.66
CA VAL A 95 11.72 -4.18 4.62
C VAL A 95 10.95 -4.46 5.92
N GLN A 96 11.57 -4.20 7.08
CA GLN A 96 10.91 -4.39 8.37
C GLN A 96 9.66 -3.52 8.52
N ARG A 97 9.73 -2.24 8.10
CA ARG A 97 8.58 -1.34 8.15
C ARG A 97 7.43 -1.85 7.28
N TYR A 98 7.74 -2.27 6.05
CA TYR A 98 6.76 -2.83 5.12
C TYR A 98 6.09 -4.09 5.70
N ARG A 99 6.85 -4.97 6.37
CA ARG A 99 6.30 -6.15 7.07
C ARG A 99 5.30 -5.75 8.14
N THR A 100 5.68 -4.84 9.04
CA THR A 100 4.78 -4.36 10.10
C THR A 100 3.50 -3.73 9.54
N ASP A 101 3.60 -2.99 8.44
CA ASP A 101 2.43 -2.40 7.79
C ASP A 101 1.52 -3.48 7.15
N MET A 102 2.08 -4.55 6.60
CA MET A 102 1.31 -5.68 6.05
C MET A 102 0.66 -6.53 7.14
N GLU A 103 1.35 -6.79 8.26
CA GLU A 103 0.79 -7.49 9.41
C GLU A 103 -0.47 -6.76 9.94
N HIS A 104 -0.43 -5.43 9.96
CA HIS A 104 -1.60 -4.61 10.32
C HIS A 104 -2.80 -4.83 9.39
N VAL A 105 -2.56 -4.94 8.07
CA VAL A 105 -3.61 -5.19 7.07
C VAL A 105 -4.13 -6.62 7.19
N GLN A 106 -3.24 -7.61 7.21
CA GLN A 106 -3.59 -9.03 7.25
C GLN A 106 -4.38 -9.38 8.51
N ARG A 107 -4.03 -8.81 9.67
CA ARG A 107 -4.79 -9.00 10.91
C ARG A 107 -6.26 -8.56 10.79
N LEU A 108 -6.53 -7.51 10.03
CA LEU A 108 -7.85 -6.86 10.00
C LEU A 108 -8.73 -7.36 8.85
N ILE A 109 -8.16 -7.59 7.67
CA ILE A 109 -8.91 -7.97 6.46
C ILE A 109 -8.34 -9.20 5.75
N GLY A 110 -7.32 -9.86 6.30
CA GLY A 110 -6.65 -10.99 5.65
C GLY A 110 -7.52 -12.20 5.40
N GLN A 111 -8.61 -12.38 6.18
CA GLN A 111 -9.55 -13.49 5.98
C GLN A 111 -10.65 -13.18 4.94
N ILE A 112 -10.76 -11.93 4.49
CA ILE A 112 -11.77 -11.54 3.51
C ILE A 112 -11.33 -12.08 2.13
N PRO A 113 -12.20 -12.79 1.38
CA PRO A 113 -11.93 -13.14 -0.01
C PRO A 113 -11.67 -11.87 -0.85
N LEU A 114 -10.69 -11.88 -1.76
CA LEU A 114 -10.39 -10.72 -2.60
C LEU A 114 -11.63 -10.16 -3.31
N LYS A 115 -12.49 -11.06 -3.79
CA LYS A 115 -13.77 -10.75 -4.45
C LYS A 115 -14.81 -10.06 -3.57
N ALA A 116 -14.71 -10.24 -2.26
CA ALA A 116 -15.64 -9.68 -1.28
C ALA A 116 -15.10 -8.40 -0.65
N LEU A 117 -13.84 -8.03 -0.95
CA LEU A 117 -13.20 -6.86 -0.37
C LEU A 117 -13.84 -5.57 -0.88
N THR A 118 -14.40 -4.79 0.03
CA THR A 118 -15.05 -3.52 -0.29
C THR A 118 -14.20 -2.30 0.10
N PRO A 119 -14.49 -1.11 -0.48
CA PRO A 119 -13.88 0.13 0.01
C PRO A 119 -14.15 0.42 1.48
N LEU A 120 -15.29 -0.04 2.02
CA LEU A 120 -15.64 0.14 3.43
C LEU A 120 -14.72 -0.70 4.34
N ASP A 121 -14.40 -1.93 3.95
CA ASP A 121 -13.47 -2.79 4.71
C ASP A 121 -12.09 -2.12 4.82
N ILE A 122 -11.61 -1.54 3.72
CA ILE A 122 -10.33 -0.82 3.68
C ILE A 122 -10.40 0.47 4.51
N GLN A 123 -11.51 1.21 4.43
CA GLN A 123 -11.69 2.40 5.27
C GLN A 123 -11.68 2.03 6.77
N ASN A 124 -12.27 0.88 7.12
CA ASN A 124 -12.27 0.36 8.49
C ASN A 124 -10.86 -0.02 8.96
N VAL A 125 -9.98 -0.52 8.10
CA VAL A 125 -8.55 -0.71 8.42
C VAL A 125 -7.93 0.61 8.87
N TYR A 126 -8.13 1.68 8.11
CA TYR A 126 -7.55 2.99 8.43
C TYR A 126 -8.09 3.56 9.75
N THR A 127 -9.41 3.47 9.94
CA THR A 127 -10.07 3.94 11.17
C THR A 127 -9.60 3.16 12.39
N ARG A 128 -9.47 1.83 12.30
CA ARG A 128 -8.97 0.99 13.40
C ARG A 128 -7.53 1.31 13.76
N LEU A 129 -6.65 1.48 12.76
CA LEU A 129 -5.25 1.82 13.05
C LEU A 129 -5.11 3.18 13.75
N LEU A 130 -5.93 4.17 13.38
CA LEU A 130 -5.97 5.45 14.10
C LEU A 130 -6.47 5.27 15.55
N ALA A 131 -7.52 4.47 15.75
CA ALA A 131 -8.06 4.17 17.08
C ALA A 131 -7.04 3.41 17.97
N GLU A 132 -6.19 2.58 17.37
CA GLU A 132 -5.07 1.90 18.03
C GLU A 132 -3.85 2.82 18.26
N GLY A 133 -3.99 4.13 18.03
CA GLY A 133 -2.95 5.13 18.30
C GLY A 133 -1.85 5.23 17.23
N LYS A 134 -2.03 4.62 16.05
CA LYS A 134 -1.07 4.81 14.95
C LYS A 134 -1.17 6.22 14.39
N SER A 135 -0.02 6.80 14.07
CA SER A 135 0.02 8.15 13.51
C SER A 135 -0.66 8.21 12.12
N PRO A 136 -1.25 9.35 11.73
CA PRO A 136 -1.77 9.55 10.37
C PRO A 136 -0.75 9.25 9.26
N ALA A 137 0.54 9.50 9.53
CA ALA A 137 1.63 9.19 8.61
C ALA A 137 1.83 7.67 8.42
N THR A 138 1.69 6.89 9.51
CA THR A 138 1.72 5.43 9.46
C THR A 138 0.55 4.90 8.64
N VAL A 139 -0.67 5.36 8.92
CA VAL A 139 -1.87 4.93 8.19
C VAL A 139 -1.81 5.31 6.71
N ARG A 140 -1.27 6.48 6.37
CA ARG A 140 -1.01 6.84 4.96
C ARG A 140 -0.02 5.87 4.30
N HIS A 141 1.02 5.45 5.01
CA HIS A 141 2.00 4.50 4.48
C HIS A 141 1.36 3.13 4.22
N VAL A 142 0.55 2.61 5.16
CA VAL A 142 -0.26 1.40 4.97
C VAL A 142 -1.15 1.53 3.74
N ARG A 143 -1.85 2.67 3.58
CA ARG A 143 -2.68 2.94 2.39
C ARG A 143 -1.90 2.88 1.09
N VAL A 144 -0.69 3.45 1.03
CA VAL A 144 0.14 3.43 -0.19
C VAL A 144 0.53 2.00 -0.56
N ILE A 145 0.94 1.19 0.42
CA ILE A 145 1.32 -0.20 0.15
C ILE A 145 0.10 -1.02 -0.30
N LEU A 146 -1.02 -0.91 0.41
CA LEU A 146 -2.24 -1.63 0.09
C LEU A 146 -2.80 -1.23 -1.28
N HIS A 147 -2.73 0.06 -1.65
CA HIS A 147 -3.09 0.52 -2.98
C HIS A 147 -2.20 -0.09 -4.07
N GLY A 148 -0.88 -0.11 -3.88
CA GLY A 148 0.04 -0.79 -4.81
C GLY A 148 -0.29 -2.27 -4.97
N ALA A 149 -0.49 -2.98 -3.86
CA ALA A 149 -0.86 -4.38 -3.89
C ALA A 149 -2.17 -4.64 -4.65
N LEU A 150 -3.20 -3.82 -4.44
CA LEU A 150 -4.49 -4.02 -5.10
C LEU A 150 -4.50 -3.54 -6.56
N GLN A 151 -3.64 -2.60 -6.95
CA GLN A 151 -3.40 -2.25 -8.35
C GLN A 151 -2.75 -3.42 -9.11
N ASP A 152 -1.78 -4.10 -8.51
CA ASP A 152 -1.19 -5.31 -9.09
C ASP A 152 -2.24 -6.43 -9.18
N ALA A 153 -3.13 -6.56 -8.19
CA ALA A 153 -4.23 -7.52 -8.23
C ALA A 153 -5.20 -7.27 -9.38
N VAL A 154 -5.49 -6.00 -9.71
CA VAL A 154 -6.27 -5.63 -10.91
C VAL A 154 -5.50 -5.99 -12.18
N THR A 155 -4.20 -5.66 -12.23
CA THR A 155 -3.34 -5.95 -13.39
C THR A 155 -3.24 -7.45 -13.67
N TRP A 156 -3.30 -8.27 -12.63
CA TRP A 156 -3.28 -9.74 -12.71
C TRP A 156 -4.67 -10.37 -12.78
N ASP A 157 -5.71 -9.57 -13.02
CA ASP A 157 -7.08 -10.02 -13.17
C ASP A 157 -7.65 -10.80 -11.97
N LEU A 158 -7.09 -10.60 -10.77
CA LEU A 158 -7.57 -11.23 -9.53
C LEU A 158 -8.79 -10.51 -8.96
N VAL A 159 -8.92 -9.21 -9.27
CA VAL A 159 -10.07 -8.37 -8.93
C VAL A 159 -10.42 -7.46 -10.11
N ALA A 160 -11.72 -7.22 -10.34
CA ALA A 160 -12.18 -6.42 -11.48
C ALA A 160 -11.85 -4.91 -11.32
N LYS A 161 -11.82 -4.42 -10.09
CA LYS A 161 -11.53 -3.01 -9.78
C LYS A 161 -10.77 -2.88 -8.48
N ASP A 162 -10.00 -1.81 -8.38
CA ASP A 162 -9.25 -1.48 -7.16
C ASP A 162 -10.21 -0.98 -6.06
N PRO A 163 -10.40 -1.74 -4.96
CA PRO A 163 -11.30 -1.37 -3.88
C PRO A 163 -10.75 -0.25 -2.99
N THR A 164 -9.49 0.18 -3.17
CA THR A 164 -8.97 1.37 -2.49
C THR A 164 -9.50 2.67 -3.09
N ARG A 165 -10.06 2.64 -4.32
CA ARG A 165 -10.73 3.80 -4.93
C ARG A 165 -11.94 4.20 -4.08
N GLY A 166 -12.02 5.48 -3.74
CA GLY A 166 -13.07 6.03 -2.86
C GLY A 166 -12.74 6.01 -1.36
N THR A 167 -11.62 5.41 -0.95
CA THR A 167 -11.16 5.48 0.44
C THR A 167 -10.55 6.84 0.77
N LYS A 168 -10.82 7.35 1.97
CA LYS A 168 -10.31 8.63 2.45
C LYS A 168 -9.03 8.41 3.23
N ALA A 169 -7.96 9.06 2.79
CA ALA A 169 -6.72 9.12 3.55
C ALA A 169 -6.92 9.94 4.83
N PRO A 170 -6.27 9.58 5.95
CA PRO A 170 -6.29 10.41 7.15
C PRO A 170 -5.67 11.77 6.86
N LYS A 171 -6.24 12.82 7.43
CA LYS A 171 -5.62 14.15 7.42
C LYS A 171 -4.34 14.08 8.24
N ILE A 172 -3.21 14.40 7.61
CA ILE A 172 -1.96 14.58 8.34
C ILE A 172 -2.02 15.97 8.94
N PRO A 173 -1.98 16.13 10.27
CA PRO A 173 -1.93 17.44 10.88
C PRO A 173 -0.70 18.19 10.34
N LYS A 174 -0.82 19.51 10.19
CA LYS A 174 0.34 20.33 9.83
C LYS A 174 1.46 19.99 10.80
N ARG A 175 2.64 19.72 10.24
CA ARG A 175 3.83 19.42 11.04
C ARG A 175 3.97 20.58 12.03
N ARG A 176 4.11 20.28 13.33
CA ARG A 176 4.49 21.31 14.30
C ARG A 176 5.68 22.07 13.71
N GLU A 177 5.64 23.39 13.80
CA GLU A 177 6.80 24.21 13.48
C GLU A 177 7.97 23.65 14.28
N LEU A 178 8.98 23.18 13.54
CA LEU A 178 10.19 22.69 14.17
C LEU A 178 10.93 23.93 14.64
N TYR A 179 11.25 23.96 15.93
CA TYR A 179 12.19 24.96 16.44
C TYR A 179 13.54 24.74 15.74
N ILE A 180 14.01 25.76 15.04
CA ILE A 180 15.33 25.80 14.43
C ILE A 180 16.24 26.48 15.47
N PRO A 181 17.23 25.77 16.05
CA PRO A 181 18.10 26.36 17.05
C PRO A 181 18.82 27.60 16.52
N SER A 182 18.86 28.66 17.32
CA SER A 182 19.69 29.82 17.02
C SER A 182 21.16 29.51 17.29
N VAL A 183 22.04 30.44 16.89
CA VAL A 183 23.47 30.34 17.22
C VAL A 183 23.67 30.37 18.74
N GLU A 184 22.87 31.15 19.47
CA GLU A 184 22.90 31.24 20.93
C GLU A 184 22.46 29.93 21.59
N ASP A 185 21.48 29.23 21.02
CA ASP A 185 21.11 27.88 21.50
C ASP A 185 22.23 26.87 21.28
N ALA A 186 22.87 26.91 20.11
CA ALA A 186 24.01 26.05 19.82
C ALA A 186 25.15 26.32 20.80
N ARG A 187 25.47 27.60 21.08
CA ARG A 187 26.48 27.96 22.09
C ARG A 187 26.11 27.44 23.48
N ARG A 188 24.86 27.65 23.91
CA ARG A 188 24.38 27.15 25.22
C ARG A 188 24.45 25.64 25.33
N LEU A 189 24.05 24.93 24.27
CA LEU A 189 24.17 23.47 24.18
C LEU A 189 25.62 23.02 24.37
N LEU A 190 26.57 23.62 23.63
CA LEU A 190 27.97 23.23 23.69
C LEU A 190 28.62 23.58 25.04
N GLN A 191 28.30 24.73 25.63
CA GLN A 191 28.76 25.10 26.97
C GLN A 191 28.25 24.12 28.04
N THR A 192 26.97 23.75 27.96
CA THR A 192 26.38 22.81 28.93
C THR A 192 26.93 21.40 28.74
N ALA A 193 27.25 21.02 27.50
CA ALA A 193 27.78 19.70 27.18
C ALA A 193 29.31 19.60 27.34
N GLU A 194 30.00 20.62 27.83
CA GLU A 194 31.48 20.68 27.86
C GLU A 194 32.10 19.51 28.64
N SER A 195 31.46 19.08 29.74
CA SER A 195 31.86 17.91 30.52
C SER A 195 31.19 16.59 30.10
N ASP A 196 30.31 16.63 29.10
CA ASP A 196 29.62 15.44 28.60
C ASP A 196 30.60 14.58 27.79
N ARG A 197 30.60 13.27 28.04
CA ARG A 197 31.44 12.30 27.32
C ARG A 197 31.27 12.35 25.78
N LEU A 198 30.12 12.84 25.31
CA LEU A 198 29.77 12.99 23.90
C LEU A 198 29.96 14.43 23.38
N PHE A 199 30.64 15.32 24.11
CA PHE A 199 30.91 16.70 23.69
C PHE A 199 31.37 16.80 22.23
N ALA A 200 32.38 16.01 21.83
CA ALA A 200 32.90 16.01 20.46
C ALA A 200 31.83 15.66 19.41
N LEU A 201 30.88 14.77 19.74
CA LEU A 201 29.76 14.44 18.85
C LEU A 201 28.79 15.61 18.75
N TRP A 202 28.47 16.29 19.85
CA TRP A 202 27.59 17.45 19.86
C TRP A 202 28.19 18.61 19.06
N ALA A 203 29.46 18.95 19.30
CA ALA A 203 30.21 19.96 18.55
C ALA A 203 30.24 19.63 17.06
N PHE A 204 30.56 18.39 16.71
CA PHE A 204 30.59 17.94 15.32
C PHE A 204 29.23 18.10 14.62
N LEU A 205 28.13 17.68 15.26
CA LEU A 205 26.79 17.80 14.68
C LEU A 205 26.36 19.25 14.51
N ALA A 206 26.64 20.11 15.50
CA ALA A 206 26.28 21.52 15.49
C ALA A 206 27.04 22.29 14.40
N LEU A 207 28.33 22.00 14.21
CA LEU A 207 29.20 22.74 13.29
C LEU A 207 29.13 22.25 11.84
N THR A 208 28.89 20.95 11.63
CA THR A 208 28.91 20.35 10.28
C THR A 208 27.54 20.13 9.66
N GLY A 209 26.47 20.17 10.46
CA GLY A 209 25.13 19.80 10.01
C GLY A 209 24.99 18.34 9.56
N CYS A 210 25.95 17.47 9.89
CA CYS A 210 25.87 16.06 9.53
C CYS A 210 24.66 15.37 10.16
N ARG A 211 24.10 14.39 9.45
CA ARG A 211 23.03 13.57 10.05
C ARG A 211 23.62 12.73 11.18
N ARG A 212 22.88 12.54 12.28
CA ARG A 212 23.30 11.70 13.42
C ARG A 212 23.86 10.33 12.98
N GLY A 213 23.20 9.66 12.04
CA GLY A 213 23.66 8.36 11.54
C GLY A 213 25.01 8.44 10.81
N GLU A 214 25.29 9.55 10.12
CA GLU A 214 26.58 9.81 9.46
C GLU A 214 27.69 10.00 10.50
N ALA A 215 27.46 10.87 11.50
CA ALA A 215 28.42 11.13 12.56
C ALA A 215 28.76 9.86 13.37
N LEU A 216 27.76 9.05 13.71
CA LEU A 216 27.95 7.79 14.44
C LEU A 216 28.63 6.68 13.61
N ALA A 217 28.80 6.86 12.30
CA ALA A 217 29.45 5.90 11.42
C ALA A 217 30.89 6.26 11.05
N LEU A 218 31.38 7.40 11.53
CA LEU A 218 32.74 7.85 11.29
C LEU A 218 33.76 6.89 11.89
N ARG A 219 34.85 6.71 11.17
CA ARG A 219 36.04 5.99 11.60
C ARG A 219 37.23 6.95 11.58
N TRP A 220 38.28 6.63 12.34
CA TRP A 220 39.52 7.41 12.32
C TRP A 220 40.11 7.54 10.91
N SER A 221 39.96 6.50 10.07
CA SER A 221 40.38 6.51 8.66
C SER A 221 39.63 7.50 7.77
N ASP A 222 38.51 8.06 8.24
CA ASP A 222 37.71 9.02 7.48
C ASP A 222 38.18 10.46 7.70
N ILE A 223 39.14 10.69 8.62
CA ILE A 223 39.66 12.02 8.97
C ILE A 223 41.04 12.20 8.36
N ASP A 224 41.20 13.29 7.60
CA ASP A 224 42.49 13.77 7.13
C ASP A 224 42.88 15.00 7.94
N TRP A 225 43.77 14.80 8.91
CA TRP A 225 44.26 15.87 9.80
C TRP A 225 45.14 16.88 9.07
N GLY A 226 45.83 16.46 8.01
CA GLY A 226 46.70 17.35 7.23
C GLY A 226 45.89 18.35 6.42
N ARG A 227 44.76 17.90 5.85
CA ARG A 227 43.82 18.75 5.11
C ARG A 227 42.72 19.35 5.98
N ARG A 228 42.61 18.94 7.25
CA ARG A 228 41.53 19.29 8.18
C ARG A 228 40.15 19.03 7.58
N VAL A 229 39.96 17.82 7.07
CA VAL A 229 38.67 17.40 6.50
C VAL A 229 38.24 16.04 7.02
N VAL A 230 36.92 15.82 7.01
CA VAL A 230 36.31 14.52 7.24
C VAL A 230 35.51 14.08 6.02
N THR A 231 35.65 12.80 5.66
CA THR A 231 34.91 12.20 4.55
C THR A 231 33.68 11.45 5.06
N ILE A 232 32.50 12.02 4.82
CA ILE A 232 31.22 11.36 5.12
C ILE A 232 30.94 10.35 4.02
N GLN A 233 31.05 9.05 4.32
CA GLN A 233 30.86 7.99 3.32
C GLN A 233 30.02 6.80 3.80
N ARG A 234 29.53 6.85 5.05
CA ARG A 234 28.71 5.80 5.67
C ARG A 234 27.63 6.43 6.55
N THR A 235 26.60 5.65 6.85
CA THR A 235 25.60 5.96 7.86
C THR A 235 25.33 4.72 8.70
N LEU A 236 25.25 4.90 10.00
CA LEU A 236 24.81 3.90 10.94
C LEU A 236 23.28 3.94 10.99
N SER A 237 22.66 2.79 10.86
CA SER A 237 21.21 2.65 10.84
C SER A 237 20.79 1.33 11.48
N GLY A 238 19.59 1.27 12.05
CA GLY A 238 19.11 0.05 12.68
C GLY A 238 18.00 0.33 13.69
N TYR A 239 17.44 -0.75 14.26
CA TYR A 239 16.35 -0.73 15.23
C TYR A 239 16.73 -1.60 16.43
N GLY A 240 16.42 -1.16 17.65
CA GLY A 240 16.80 -1.88 18.87
C GLY A 240 18.32 -2.10 18.96
N ALA A 241 18.75 -3.32 19.29
CA ALA A 241 20.17 -3.70 19.40
C ALA A 241 20.87 -3.94 18.03
N LYS A 242 20.11 -4.16 16.95
CA LYS A 242 20.69 -4.43 15.62
C LYS A 242 21.10 -3.13 14.94
N ARG A 243 22.40 -2.94 14.74
CA ARG A 243 22.99 -1.80 14.03
C ARG A 243 23.71 -2.30 12.78
N THR A 244 23.55 -1.56 11.69
CA THR A 244 24.18 -1.86 10.39
C THR A 244 24.75 -0.57 9.82
N THR A 245 25.98 -0.67 9.34
CA THR A 245 26.62 0.41 8.59
C THR A 245 26.27 0.26 7.13
N ASN A 246 25.70 1.31 6.55
CA ASN A 246 25.29 1.34 5.15
C ASN A 246 25.96 2.53 4.44
N PRO A 247 26.11 2.50 3.11
CA PRO A 247 26.41 3.72 2.36
C PRO A 247 25.29 4.77 2.57
N PRO A 248 25.55 6.07 2.34
CA PRO A 248 24.52 7.10 2.34
C PRO A 248 23.37 6.76 1.38
N LYS A 249 22.18 7.32 1.64
CA LYS A 249 20.97 7.00 0.86
C LYS A 249 21.09 7.41 -0.62
N THR A 250 21.87 8.44 -0.90
CA THR A 250 22.10 8.99 -2.23
C THR A 250 23.60 9.13 -2.48
N SER A 251 24.02 9.17 -3.74
CA SER A 251 25.41 9.45 -4.13
C SER A 251 25.91 10.79 -3.58
N THR A 252 25.05 11.82 -3.60
CA THR A 252 25.28 13.13 -2.97
C THR A 252 25.47 13.08 -1.45
N GLY A 253 25.10 11.97 -0.82
CA GLY A 253 25.35 11.77 0.60
C GLY A 253 26.83 11.49 0.93
N ARG A 254 27.63 11.07 -0.07
CA ARG A 254 29.09 11.00 0.06
C ARG A 254 29.69 12.39 -0.15
N ARG A 255 30.33 12.94 0.86
CA ARG A 255 30.88 14.31 0.81
C ARG A 255 32.06 14.49 1.74
N VAL A 256 32.90 15.47 1.40
CA VAL A 256 33.97 15.97 2.27
C VAL A 256 33.45 17.19 3.02
N VAL A 257 33.74 17.28 4.31
CA VAL A 257 33.37 18.41 5.18
C VAL A 257 34.63 18.93 5.86
N ALA A 258 34.79 20.25 5.91
CA ALA A 258 35.91 20.89 6.62
C ALA A 258 35.74 20.76 8.14
N LEU A 259 36.86 20.60 8.85
CA LEU A 259 36.97 20.53 10.30
C LEU A 259 37.54 21.83 10.88
#